data_AF-A0A109LDD0-F1
#
_entry.id   AF-A0A109LDD0-F1
#
_cell.length_a   1.000
_cell.length_b   1.000
_cell.length_c   1.000
_cell.angle_alpha   90.00
_cell.angle_beta   90.00
_cell.angle_gamma   90.00
#
_symmetry.space_group_name_H-M   'P 1'
#
loop_
_entity.id
_entity.type
_entity.pdbx_description
1 polymer ?
#
loop_
_entity_poly.entity_id
_entity_poly.type
_entity_poly.pdbx_seq_one_letter_code
_entity_poly.pdbx_strand_id
1 'polypeptide(L)'
;MWAVKMQVNSNGQYVAAGIGLGIEQNADGLLQSQFLVSADRFAVVNTLSGGGLTTPFVVSNGQVFMRSAMIEDGTITMLKIGQALQSDNYVAGVQGWLLDKAGNLEFNGPAPGGGRLSMTNRAIKVYDASGRKRVQLGDLDA
;
A
#
# COMPACT_ATOMS: atom_id res chain seq x y z
N MET A 1 5.06 -20.48 -29.97
CA MET A 1 6.25 -21.02 -29.26
C MET A 1 6.21 -20.46 -27.84
N TRP A 2 6.07 -21.29 -26.81
CA TRP A 2 6.21 -20.85 -25.42
C TRP A 2 7.68 -21.09 -25.02
N ALA A 3 8.32 -20.11 -24.37
CA ALA A 3 9.72 -20.21 -23.98
C ALA A 3 9.82 -19.95 -22.46
N VAL A 4 10.26 -20.98 -21.73
CA VAL A 4 10.64 -20.88 -20.31
C VAL A 4 12.16 -20.77 -20.27
N LYS A 5 12.69 -19.69 -19.70
CA LYS A 5 14.13 -19.53 -19.45
C LYS A 5 14.42 -19.94 -18.01
N MET A 6 15.25 -20.97 -17.84
CA MET A 6 15.70 -21.46 -16.54
C MET A 6 16.68 -20.49 -15.90
N GLN A 7 16.64 -20.34 -14.57
CA GLN A 7 17.59 -19.54 -13.80
C GLN A 7 18.69 -20.46 -13.25
N VAL A 8 19.93 -19.98 -13.15
CA VAL A 8 21.02 -20.69 -12.49
C VAL A 8 21.15 -20.12 -11.07
N ASN A 9 21.09 -20.98 -10.04
CA ASN A 9 21.30 -20.55 -8.65
C ASN A 9 22.79 -20.28 -8.36
N SER A 10 23.10 -19.74 -7.17
CA SER A 10 24.48 -19.43 -6.76
C SER A 10 25.43 -20.63 -6.71
N ASN A 11 24.90 -21.85 -6.79
CA ASN A 11 25.65 -23.10 -6.82
C ASN A 11 25.82 -23.66 -8.24
N GLY A 12 25.49 -22.89 -9.28
CA GLY A 12 25.62 -23.32 -10.67
C GLY A 12 24.54 -24.32 -11.11
N GLN A 13 23.49 -24.52 -10.31
CA GLN A 13 22.44 -25.49 -10.60
C GLN A 13 21.32 -24.80 -11.40
N TYR A 14 20.90 -25.44 -12.48
CA TYR A 14 19.72 -25.03 -13.25
C TYR A 14 18.48 -25.26 -12.40
N VAL A 15 17.90 -24.20 -11.85
CA VAL A 15 16.61 -24.23 -11.16
C VAL A 15 15.54 -23.87 -12.17
N ALA A 16 14.54 -24.75 -12.30
CA ALA A 16 13.40 -24.49 -13.16
C ALA A 16 12.59 -23.32 -12.60
N ALA A 17 12.86 -22.10 -13.07
CA ALA A 17 11.83 -21.08 -13.09
C ALA A 17 10.77 -21.58 -14.08
N GLY A 18 9.55 -21.85 -13.61
CA GLY A 18 8.54 -22.54 -14.40
C GLY A 18 7.12 -22.03 -14.12
N ILE A 19 6.26 -22.13 -15.13
CA ILE A 19 4.83 -21.81 -15.04
C ILE A 19 4.07 -23.14 -15.11
N GLY A 20 3.26 -23.44 -14.09
CA GLY A 20 2.38 -24.59 -14.06
C GLY A 20 0.92 -24.17 -14.31
N LEU A 21 0.26 -24.85 -15.24
CA LEU A 21 -1.18 -24.72 -15.51
C LEU A 21 -1.82 -26.09 -15.28
N GLY A 22 -2.86 -26.16 -14.45
CA GLY A 22 -3.51 -27.44 -14.14
C GLY A 22 -4.87 -27.27 -13.49
N ILE A 23 -5.60 -28.38 -13.41
CA ILE A 23 -6.82 -28.52 -12.62
C ILE A 23 -6.49 -29.52 -11.53
N GLU A 24 -6.57 -29.10 -10.27
CA GLU A 24 -6.43 -29.98 -9.12
C GLU A 24 -7.79 -30.20 -8.47
N GLN A 25 -8.01 -31.41 -7.95
CA GLN A 25 -9.18 -31.71 -7.15
C GLN A 25 -8.87 -31.34 -5.70
N ASN A 26 -9.58 -30.37 -5.15
CA ASN A 26 -9.41 -30.00 -3.76
C ASN A 26 -9.92 -31.13 -2.84
N ALA A 27 -9.61 -31.03 -1.53
CA ALA A 27 -9.99 -32.05 -0.55
C ALA A 27 -11.51 -32.33 -0.46
N ASP A 28 -12.33 -31.39 -0.93
CA ASP A 28 -13.80 -31.48 -0.98
C ASP A 28 -14.32 -32.05 -2.31
N GLY A 29 -13.43 -32.53 -3.18
CA GLY A 29 -13.77 -33.14 -4.46
C GLY A 29 -14.11 -32.15 -5.57
N LEU A 30 -14.01 -30.83 -5.33
CA LEU A 30 -14.22 -29.79 -6.32
C LEU A 30 -12.97 -29.57 -7.17
N LEU A 31 -13.16 -29.45 -8.48
CA LEU A 31 -12.09 -29.14 -9.42
C LEU A 31 -11.75 -27.64 -9.35
N GLN A 32 -10.49 -27.32 -9.12
CA GLN A 32 -9.96 -25.97 -9.06
C GLN A 32 -8.86 -25.79 -10.10
N SER A 33 -9.04 -24.83 -11.00
CA SER A 33 -7.99 -24.40 -11.92
C SER A 33 -6.96 -23.54 -11.18
N GLN A 34 -5.68 -23.76 -11.45
CA GLN A 34 -4.60 -22.99 -10.83
C GLN A 34 -3.51 -22.55 -11.82
N PHE A 35 -2.91 -21.40 -11.50
CA PHE A 35 -1.72 -20.85 -12.14
C PHE A 35 -0.62 -20.71 -11.08
N LEU A 36 0.44 -21.50 -11.21
CA LEU A 36 1.55 -21.50 -10.24
C LEU A 36 2.84 -21.03 -10.90
N VAL A 37 3.59 -20.19 -10.19
CA VAL A 37 4.92 -19.71 -10.60
C VAL A 37 5.92 -20.06 -9.50
N SER A 38 6.93 -20.85 -9.86
CA SER A 38 8.08 -21.14 -8.99
C SER A 38 9.28 -20.34 -9.48
N ALA A 39 9.75 -19.35 -8.70
CA ALA A 39 10.90 -18.52 -9.03
C ALA A 39 11.46 -17.83 -7.78
N ASP A 40 12.78 -17.58 -7.76
CA ASP A 40 13.41 -16.73 -6.72
C ASP A 40 12.93 -15.27 -6.81
N ARG A 41 12.62 -14.81 -8.03
CA ARG A 41 12.10 -13.49 -8.34
C ARG A 41 11.09 -13.56 -9.47
N PHE A 42 9.87 -13.10 -9.21
CA PHE A 42 8.86 -12.85 -10.24
C PHE A 42 8.66 -11.34 -10.40
N ALA A 43 8.75 -10.81 -11.61
CA ALA A 43 8.59 -9.38 -11.85
C ALA A 43 7.83 -9.13 -13.15
N VAL A 44 6.90 -8.18 -13.12
CA VAL A 44 6.35 -7.60 -14.34
C VAL A 44 7.34 -6.53 -14.80
N VAL A 45 7.90 -6.69 -16.00
CA VAL A 45 8.86 -5.74 -16.59
C VAL A 45 8.19 -5.02 -17.73
N ASN A 46 8.24 -3.69 -17.73
CA ASN A 46 7.80 -2.88 -18.87
C ASN A 46 8.97 -2.06 -19.41
N THR A 47 9.20 -2.18 -20.71
CA THR A 47 10.00 -1.22 -21.48
C THR A 47 9.01 -0.24 -22.11
N LEU A 48 8.88 0.95 -21.53
CA LEU A 48 8.28 2.06 -22.28
C LEU A 48 9.16 2.30 -23.50
N SER A 49 8.58 2.38 -24.70
CA SER A 49 9.31 2.64 -25.94
C SER A 49 10.24 3.85 -25.78
N GLY A 50 11.56 3.61 -25.66
CA GLY A 50 12.59 4.64 -25.46
C GLY A 50 12.87 5.06 -24.00
N GLY A 51 12.23 4.45 -23.00
CA GLY A 51 12.44 4.71 -21.58
C GLY A 51 13.08 3.55 -20.82
N GLY A 52 13.73 3.85 -19.70
CA GLY A 52 14.39 2.85 -18.84
C GLY A 52 13.47 1.73 -18.37
N LEU A 53 14.05 0.56 -18.09
CA LEU A 53 13.35 -0.62 -17.55
C LEU A 53 12.64 -0.26 -16.24
N THR A 54 11.32 -0.49 -16.19
CA THR A 54 10.52 -0.32 -14.96
C THR A 54 9.89 -1.64 -14.52
N THR A 55 9.79 -1.86 -13.20
CA THR A 55 9.17 -3.05 -12.60
C THR A 55 8.09 -2.65 -11.60
N PRO A 56 6.83 -2.44 -12.03
CA PRO A 56 5.75 -1.98 -11.14
C PRO A 56 5.34 -3.00 -10.07
N PHE A 57 5.60 -4.29 -10.30
CA PHE A 57 5.28 -5.40 -9.41
C PHE A 57 6.43 -6.40 -9.37
N VAL A 58 6.92 -6.71 -8.17
CA VAL A 58 7.99 -7.69 -7.93
C VAL A 58 7.66 -8.54 -6.71
N VAL A 59 7.75 -9.85 -6.85
CA VAL A 59 7.78 -10.82 -5.74
C VAL A 59 9.21 -11.32 -5.60
N SER A 60 9.82 -11.11 -4.45
CA SER A 60 11.18 -11.57 -4.15
C SER A 60 11.39 -11.67 -2.65
N ASN A 61 12.18 -12.63 -2.19
CA ASN A 61 12.46 -12.83 -0.76
C ASN A 61 11.19 -12.93 0.11
N GLY A 62 10.13 -13.55 -0.43
CA GLY A 62 8.84 -13.70 0.27
C GLY A 62 8.04 -12.40 0.44
N GLN A 63 8.42 -11.30 -0.22
CA GLN A 63 7.74 -10.02 -0.14
C GLN A 63 7.27 -9.55 -1.52
N VAL A 64 6.16 -8.83 -1.53
CA VAL A 64 5.63 -8.14 -2.72
C VAL A 64 5.99 -6.67 -2.66
N PHE A 65 6.64 -6.17 -3.70
CA PHE A 65 6.95 -4.76 -3.89
C PHE A 65 6.09 -4.20 -5.03
N MET A 66 5.37 -3.13 -4.72
CA MET A 66 4.53 -2.41 -5.68
C MET A 66 4.86 -0.92 -5.63
N ARG A 67 5.04 -0.31 -6.80
CA ARG A 67 5.28 1.15 -6.89
C ARG A 67 3.99 1.96 -6.68
N SER A 68 2.88 1.46 -7.18
CA SER A 68 1.54 2.07 -7.07
C SER A 68 0.50 0.97 -7.28
N ALA A 69 -0.64 1.08 -6.60
CA ALA A 69 -1.78 0.18 -6.76
C ALA A 69 -3.09 0.98 -6.72
N MET A 70 -4.04 0.61 -7.57
CA MET A 70 -5.43 1.08 -7.51
C MET A 70 -6.27 -0.15 -7.19
N ILE A 71 -7.03 -0.08 -6.10
CA ILE A 71 -7.80 -1.21 -5.54
C ILE A 71 -9.26 -0.76 -5.53
N GLU A 72 -10.12 -1.48 -6.25
CA GLU A 72 -11.56 -1.17 -6.32
C GLU A 72 -12.26 -1.50 -4.99
N ASP A 73 -12.01 -2.70 -4.46
CA ASP A 73 -12.45 -3.14 -3.14
C ASP A 73 -11.32 -3.94 -2.47
N GLY A 74 -11.02 -3.60 -1.22
CA GLY A 74 -9.87 -4.13 -0.49
C GLY A 74 -10.18 -4.32 0.98
N THR A 75 -10.00 -5.56 1.45
CA THR A 75 -10.04 -5.89 2.88
C THR A 75 -8.62 -6.09 3.39
N ILE A 76 -8.22 -5.34 4.42
CA ILE A 76 -6.91 -5.46 5.05
C ILE A 76 -7.11 -5.81 6.53
N THR A 77 -6.66 -7.00 6.94
CA THR A 77 -6.75 -7.43 8.34
C THR A 77 -5.86 -6.58 9.24
N MET A 78 -4.63 -6.30 8.81
CA MET A 78 -3.64 -5.49 9.54
C MET A 78 -2.72 -4.75 8.57
N LEU A 79 -2.45 -3.47 8.83
CA LEU A 79 -1.55 -2.63 8.02
C LEU A 79 -0.50 -1.94 8.90
N LYS A 80 0.77 -1.98 8.47
CA LYS A 80 1.85 -1.14 9.04
C LYS A 80 2.14 0.00 8.09
N ILE A 81 2.15 1.23 8.61
CA ILE A 81 2.34 2.46 7.84
C ILE A 81 3.74 3.01 8.10
N GLY A 82 4.51 3.26 7.04
CA GLY A 82 5.89 3.75 7.15
C GLY A 82 6.03 5.27 7.34
N GLN A 83 5.07 6.06 6.83
CA GLN A 83 5.06 7.53 6.94
C GLN A 83 3.70 8.05 7.33
N ALA A 84 2.71 7.95 6.44
CA ALA A 84 1.35 8.42 6.68
C ALA A 84 0.32 7.76 5.76
N LEU A 85 -0.93 7.76 6.19
CA LEU A 85 -2.11 7.69 5.33
C LEU A 85 -2.69 9.10 5.23
N GLN A 86 -2.92 9.61 4.02
CA GLN A 86 -3.41 10.96 3.82
C GLN A 86 -4.22 11.08 2.52
N SER A 87 -5.04 12.12 2.41
CA SER A 87 -5.60 12.52 1.13
C SER A 87 -4.51 13.02 0.18
N ASP A 88 -4.77 12.89 -1.12
CA ASP A 88 -3.89 13.37 -2.19
C ASP A 88 -3.68 14.89 -2.16
N ASN A 89 -4.69 15.64 -1.71
CA ASN A 89 -4.71 17.09 -1.59
C ASN A 89 -4.38 17.62 -0.18
N TYR A 90 -3.81 16.80 0.69
CA TYR A 90 -3.53 17.19 2.07
C TYR A 90 -2.60 18.41 2.16
N VAL A 91 -3.04 19.43 2.89
CA VAL A 91 -2.27 20.61 3.28
C VAL A 91 -2.51 20.85 4.77
N ALA A 92 -1.44 20.78 5.57
CA ALA A 92 -1.50 20.91 7.01
C ALA A 92 -2.24 22.18 7.45
N GLY A 93 -3.21 22.01 8.33
CA GLY A 93 -4.09 23.05 8.88
C GLY A 93 -5.13 23.63 7.93
N VAL A 94 -5.16 23.21 6.65
CA VAL A 94 -5.93 23.88 5.59
C VAL A 94 -6.92 22.93 4.93
N GLN A 95 -6.46 21.81 4.39
CA GLN A 95 -7.29 20.92 3.56
C GLN A 95 -6.87 19.46 3.71
N GLY A 96 -7.82 18.55 3.55
CA GLY A 96 -7.57 17.12 3.50
C GLY A 96 -7.48 16.48 4.87
N TRP A 97 -6.99 15.25 4.90
CA TRP A 97 -6.84 14.47 6.13
C TRP A 97 -5.50 13.75 6.17
N LEU A 98 -5.02 13.48 7.39
CA LEU A 98 -3.75 12.81 7.67
C LEU A 98 -3.88 11.90 8.89
N LEU A 99 -3.24 10.73 8.82
CA LEU A 99 -2.84 9.89 9.95
C LEU A 99 -1.36 9.52 9.75
N ASP A 100 -0.48 10.04 10.59
CA ASP A 100 0.97 9.82 10.46
C ASP A 100 1.53 8.74 11.41
N LYS A 101 2.77 8.32 11.15
CA LYS A 101 3.49 7.34 11.99
C LYS A 101 3.80 7.83 13.41
N ALA A 102 3.74 9.14 13.65
CA ALA A 102 3.96 9.73 14.96
C ALA A 102 2.67 9.72 15.81
N GLY A 103 1.56 9.27 15.25
CA GLY A 103 0.27 9.17 15.92
C GLY A 103 -0.55 10.47 15.85
N ASN A 104 -0.18 11.40 14.98
CA ASN A 104 -1.00 12.59 14.73
C ASN A 104 -2.11 12.26 13.75
N LEU A 105 -3.29 12.84 14.00
CA LEU A 105 -4.46 12.73 13.13
C LEU A 105 -5.02 14.13 12.86
N GLU A 106 -5.34 14.39 11.61
CA GLU A 106 -5.88 15.68 11.18
C GLU A 106 -7.04 15.49 10.20
N PHE A 107 -8.10 16.26 10.39
CA PHE A 107 -9.19 16.42 9.43
C PHE A 107 -9.46 17.91 9.22
N ASN A 108 -9.24 18.38 8.01
CA ASN A 108 -9.45 19.77 7.62
C ASN A 108 -10.65 19.87 6.69
N GLY A 109 -11.65 20.66 7.09
CA GLY A 109 -12.82 20.93 6.26
C GLY A 109 -12.41 21.69 4.98
N PRO A 110 -12.70 21.16 3.77
CA PRO A 110 -12.28 21.78 2.52
C PRO A 110 -13.13 22.98 2.10
N ALA A 111 -14.23 23.27 2.80
CA ALA A 111 -15.21 24.28 2.43
C ALA A 111 -15.00 25.61 3.20
N PRO A 112 -15.40 26.76 2.64
CA PRO A 112 -15.55 28.00 3.40
C PRO A 112 -16.51 27.76 4.58
N GLY A 113 -16.07 28.01 5.81
CA GLY A 113 -16.82 27.63 7.01
C GLY A 113 -16.41 26.27 7.62
N GLY A 114 -15.48 25.55 6.99
CA GLY A 114 -14.97 24.28 7.47
C GLY A 114 -14.16 24.42 8.76
N GLY A 115 -14.61 23.74 9.81
CA GLY A 115 -13.79 23.55 11.00
C GLY A 115 -12.63 22.59 10.72
N ARG A 116 -11.68 22.51 11.66
CA ARG A 116 -10.61 21.52 11.63
C ARG A 116 -10.56 20.73 12.94
N LEU A 117 -10.19 19.45 12.83
CA LEU A 117 -9.88 18.58 13.96
C LEU A 117 -8.39 18.23 13.89
N SER A 118 -7.71 18.37 15.02
CA SER A 118 -6.32 17.93 15.18
C SER A 118 -6.21 17.12 16.46
N MET A 119 -5.63 15.92 16.33
CA MET A 119 -5.27 15.05 17.43
C MET A 119 -3.76 14.86 17.40
N THR A 120 -3.16 15.03 18.57
CA THR A 120 -1.73 14.82 18.81
C THR A 120 -1.58 13.95 20.05
N ASN A 121 -0.34 13.61 20.40
CA ASN A 121 -0.02 12.95 21.68
C ASN A 121 -0.43 13.77 22.92
N ARG A 122 -0.76 15.07 22.77
CA ARG A 122 -1.10 15.97 23.89
C ARG A 122 -2.59 16.21 24.06
N ALA A 123 -3.29 16.44 22.96
CA ALA A 123 -4.69 16.85 23.00
C ALA A 123 -5.40 16.59 21.68
N ILE A 124 -6.72 16.48 21.79
CA ILE A 124 -7.67 16.58 20.68
C ILE A 124 -8.22 18.01 20.69
N LYS A 125 -8.10 18.71 19.57
CA LYS A 125 -8.53 20.11 19.41
C LYS A 125 -9.46 20.21 18.20
N VAL A 126 -10.59 20.87 18.41
CA VAL A 126 -11.55 21.21 17.34
C VAL A 126 -11.58 22.72 17.21
N TYR A 127 -11.44 23.21 15.98
CA TYR A 127 -11.46 24.63 15.66
C TYR A 127 -12.61 24.95 14.72
N ASP A 128 -13.18 26.14 14.87
CA ASP A 128 -14.14 26.66 13.89
C ASP A 128 -13.44 27.22 12.65
N ALA A 129 -14.24 27.68 11.69
CA ALA A 129 -13.79 28.26 10.43
C ALA A 129 -12.90 29.50 10.56
N SER A 130 -12.95 30.19 11.71
CA SER A 130 -12.10 31.35 11.99
C SER A 130 -10.77 30.96 12.62
N GLY A 131 -10.49 29.64 12.73
CA GLY A 131 -9.31 29.11 13.40
C GLY A 131 -9.41 29.17 14.93
N ARG A 132 -10.57 29.54 15.49
CA ARG A 132 -10.75 29.62 16.94
C ARG A 132 -11.01 28.24 17.51
N LYS A 133 -10.21 27.85 18.50
CA LYS A 133 -10.39 26.59 19.23
C LYS A 133 -11.72 26.61 19.98
N ARG A 134 -12.58 25.63 19.73
CA ARG A 134 -13.91 25.50 20.33
C ARG A 134 -13.98 24.38 21.35
N VAL A 135 -13.23 23.31 21.10
CA VAL A 135 -13.12 22.18 22.00
C VAL A 135 -11.64 21.84 22.14
N GLN A 136 -11.23 21.56 23.36
CA GLN A 136 -9.97 20.91 23.66
C GLN A 136 -10.25 19.80 24.67
N LEU A 137 -9.81 18.59 24.35
CA LEU A 137 -9.76 17.46 25.27
C LEU A 137 -8.28 17.14 25.50
N GLY A 138 -7.84 17.25 26.75
CA GLY A 138 -6.43 17.11 27.12
C GLY A 138 -5.66 18.42 27.24
N ASP A 139 -4.42 18.28 27.69
CA ASP A 139 -3.43 19.31 28.03
C ASP A 139 -3.86 20.40 29.02
N LEU A 140 -3.46 20.20 30.28
CA LEU A 140 -3.43 21.23 31.33
C LEU A 140 -2.11 21.10 32.10
N ASP A 141 -0.97 21.29 31.43
CA ASP A 141 0.32 21.81 31.98
C ASP A 141 1.57 21.38 31.15
N ALA A 142 1.45 21.12 29.84
CA ALA A 142 2.59 20.74 28.98
C ALA A 142 3.21 21.88 28.15
#